data_AF-A0A9X2AN52-F1
#
_entry.id   AF-A0A9X2AN52-F1
#
_cell.length_a   1.000
_cell.length_b   1.000
_cell.length_c   1.000
_cell.angle_alpha   90.00
_cell.angle_beta   90.00
_cell.angle_gamma   90.00
#
_symmetry.space_group_name_H-M   'P 1'
#
loop_
_entity.id
_entity.type
_entity.pdbx_description
1 polymer ?
#
loop_
_entity_poly.entity_id
_entity_poly.type
_entity_poly.pdbx_seq_one_letter_code
_entity_poly.pdbx_strand_id
1 'polypeptide(L)'
;MEISKKQIQQIQIILSKRELDREERLQFLSDHFNREITTTKDLTFVEAEDLIYFLNTGKKSNSNWAFFDKSKFVSERKLLFSYLYQAQWVTKKEGYTEVPDLERLSNFLKSPKSPVKKPLKKFEKQDWSKLLQAFRNIVKGTYK
;
A
#
# COMPACT_ATOMS: atom_id res chain seq x y z
N MET A 1 -6.93 2.74 -3.98
CA MET A 1 -7.62 2.34 -2.73
C MET A 1 -7.92 3.61 -1.98
N GLU A 2 -9.19 3.96 -1.83
CA GLU A 2 -9.59 5.24 -1.25
C GLU A 2 -9.34 5.29 0.27
N ILE A 3 -9.08 6.50 0.77
CA ILE A 3 -8.97 6.81 2.19
C ILE A 3 -10.29 6.51 2.94
N SER A 4 -10.19 6.07 4.20
CA SER A 4 -11.36 5.85 5.04
C SER A 4 -11.84 7.12 5.74
N LYS A 5 -13.15 7.20 6.05
CA LYS A 5 -13.73 8.34 6.81
C LYS A 5 -13.04 8.56 8.17
N LYS A 6 -12.64 7.47 8.84
CA LYS A 6 -11.93 7.53 10.12
C LYS A 6 -10.55 8.18 9.97
N GLN A 7 -9.79 7.83 8.92
CA GLN A 7 -8.50 8.44 8.64
C GLN A 7 -8.62 9.92 8.30
N ILE A 8 -9.63 10.31 7.51
CA ILE A 8 -9.92 11.73 7.24
C ILE A 8 -10.14 12.48 8.55
N GLN A 9 -10.99 11.96 9.44
CA GLN A 9 -11.25 12.58 10.75
C GLN A 9 -9.96 12.68 11.59
N GLN A 10 -9.15 11.63 11.64
CA GLN A 10 -7.89 11.64 12.39
C GLN A 10 -6.91 12.69 11.85
N ILE A 11 -6.69 12.73 10.53
CA ILE A 11 -5.82 13.72 9.90
C ILE A 11 -6.31 15.14 10.20
N GLN A 12 -7.62 15.39 10.07
CA GLN A 12 -8.21 16.69 10.38
C GLN A 12 -8.02 17.09 11.85
N ILE A 13 -8.21 16.17 12.79
CA ILE A 13 -8.00 16.43 14.23
C ILE A 13 -6.54 16.75 14.52
N ILE A 14 -5.60 15.95 13.97
CA ILE A 14 -4.17 16.15 14.22
C ILE A 14 -3.67 17.46 13.60
N LEU A 15 -4.10 17.79 12.38
CA LEU A 15 -3.72 19.04 11.71
C LEU A 15 -4.37 20.27 12.36
N SER A 16 -5.59 20.15 12.89
CA SER A 16 -6.24 21.28 13.57
C SER A 16 -5.54 21.67 14.88
N LYS A 17 -4.80 20.75 15.51
CA LYS A 17 -3.94 21.05 16.66
C LYS A 17 -2.68 21.85 16.30
N ARG A 18 -2.35 21.97 15.01
CA ARG A 18 -1.18 22.71 14.52
C ARG A 18 -1.50 24.14 14.09
N GLU A 19 -2.74 24.59 14.33
CA GLU A 19 -3.22 25.95 14.00
C GLU A 19 -3.03 26.36 12.53
N LEU A 20 -3.03 25.39 11.61
CA LEU A 20 -2.88 25.66 10.16
C LEU A 20 -4.22 26.00 9.50
N ASP A 21 -4.17 26.87 8.50
CA ASP A 21 -5.27 27.25 7.63
C ASP A 21 -5.66 26.09 6.70
N ARG A 22 -6.82 26.18 6.04
CA ARG A 22 -7.21 25.16 5.05
C ARG A 22 -6.19 25.06 3.91
N GLU A 23 -5.75 26.19 3.37
CA GLU A 23 -4.79 26.23 2.27
C GLU A 23 -3.42 25.74 2.71
N GLU A 24 -2.94 26.18 3.87
CA GLU A 24 -1.67 25.71 4.45
C GLU A 24 -1.66 24.19 4.71
N ARG A 25 -2.81 23.61 5.13
CA ARG A 25 -2.93 22.15 5.26
C ARG A 25 -2.78 21.45 3.92
N LEU A 26 -3.37 21.98 2.86
CA LEU A 26 -3.28 21.38 1.52
C LEU A 26 -1.88 21.56 0.93
N GLN A 27 -1.24 22.70 1.17
CA GLN A 27 0.15 22.94 0.80
C GLN A 27 1.08 21.97 1.53
N PHE A 28 0.93 21.81 2.84
CA PHE A 28 1.70 20.85 3.62
C PHE A 28 1.55 19.41 3.11
N LEU A 29 0.32 19.00 2.76
CA LEU A 29 0.10 17.68 2.18
C LEU A 29 0.78 17.56 0.82
N SER A 30 0.66 18.59 -0.03
CA SER A 30 1.25 18.59 -1.36
C SER A 30 2.78 18.48 -1.29
N ASP A 31 3.40 19.23 -0.38
CA ASP A 31 4.84 19.17 -0.10
C ASP A 31 5.26 17.81 0.46
N HIS A 32 4.45 17.22 1.36
CA HIS A 32 4.75 15.92 1.97
C HIS A 32 4.78 14.77 0.95
N PHE A 33 3.84 14.77 0.01
CA PHE A 33 3.69 13.72 -1.00
C PHE A 33 4.33 14.07 -2.35
N ASN A 34 4.92 15.26 -2.47
CA ASN A 34 5.54 15.77 -3.70
C ASN A 34 4.60 15.68 -4.92
N ARG A 35 3.32 15.98 -4.71
CA ARG A 35 2.25 16.00 -5.73
C ARG A 35 1.17 16.98 -5.31
N GLU A 36 0.46 17.56 -6.26
CA GLU A 36 -0.66 18.44 -5.95
C GLU A 36 -1.79 17.65 -5.26
N ILE A 37 -2.21 18.12 -4.09
CA ILE A 37 -3.32 17.56 -3.31
C ILE A 37 -4.36 18.67 -3.09
N THR A 38 -5.46 18.57 -3.84
CA THR A 38 -6.57 19.53 -3.75
C THR A 38 -7.52 19.21 -2.60
N THR A 39 -7.60 17.94 -2.21
CA THR A 39 -8.42 17.50 -1.09
C THR A 39 -7.78 16.34 -0.33
N THR A 40 -8.02 16.27 0.98
CA THR A 40 -7.59 15.13 1.83
C THR A 40 -8.17 13.79 1.35
N LYS A 41 -9.21 13.82 0.51
CA LYS A 41 -9.79 12.62 -0.13
C LYS A 41 -8.91 12.04 -1.25
N ASP A 42 -7.98 12.82 -1.79
CA ASP A 42 -7.05 12.39 -2.86
C ASP A 42 -5.95 11.45 -2.33
N LEU A 43 -5.89 11.27 -1.01
CA LEU A 43 -5.01 10.31 -0.37
C LEU A 43 -5.55 8.89 -0.51
N THR A 44 -4.65 7.95 -0.73
CA THR A 44 -4.94 6.53 -0.60
C THR A 44 -4.99 6.11 0.87
N PHE A 45 -5.62 4.98 1.16
CA PHE A 45 -5.65 4.41 2.51
C PHE A 45 -4.24 4.29 3.12
N VAL A 46 -3.24 3.89 2.32
CA VAL A 46 -1.88 3.66 2.82
C VAL A 46 -1.13 4.97 3.01
N GLU A 47 -1.24 5.91 2.07
CA GLU A 47 -0.69 7.26 2.25
C GLU A 47 -1.27 7.94 3.50
N ALA A 48 -2.57 7.74 3.77
CA ALA A 48 -3.22 8.26 4.96
C ALA A 48 -2.68 7.63 6.26
N GLU A 49 -2.48 6.31 6.30
CA GLU A 49 -1.82 5.64 7.44
C GLU A 49 -0.39 6.15 7.64
N ASP A 50 0.40 6.23 6.56
CA ASP A 50 1.79 6.66 6.63
C ASP A 50 1.89 8.13 7.09
N LEU A 51 0.95 8.99 6.66
CA LEU A 51 0.82 10.36 7.13
C LEU A 51 0.42 10.42 8.60
N ILE A 52 -0.59 9.67 9.04
CA ILE A 52 -1.01 9.65 10.45
C ILE A 52 0.16 9.19 11.34
N TYR A 53 0.91 8.17 10.90
CA TYR A 53 2.10 7.71 11.59
C TYR A 53 3.17 8.80 11.68
N PHE A 54 3.44 9.48 10.58
CA PHE A 54 4.38 10.61 10.54
C PHE A 54 3.94 11.76 11.45
N LEU A 55 2.67 12.16 11.40
CA LEU A 55 2.14 13.27 12.19
C LEU A 55 2.22 13.00 13.70
N ASN A 56 2.12 11.74 14.13
CA ASN A 56 2.21 11.33 15.53
C ASN A 56 3.65 11.09 16.02
N THR A 57 4.55 10.58 15.16
CA THR A 57 5.88 10.11 15.58
C THR A 57 7.05 10.92 15.02
N GLY A 58 6.82 11.76 14.01
CA GLY A 58 7.85 12.46 13.24
C GLY A 58 8.67 11.55 12.32
N LYS A 59 8.35 10.25 12.21
CA LYS A 59 9.12 9.26 11.45
C LYS A 59 8.37 8.80 10.20
N LYS A 60 9.11 8.49 9.13
CA LYS A 60 8.54 7.82 7.96
C LYS A 60 8.35 6.32 8.23
N SER A 61 7.19 5.81 7.85
CA SER A 61 6.86 4.37 7.91
C SER A 61 7.61 3.61 6.81
N ASN A 62 8.88 3.26 7.06
CA ASN A 62 9.74 2.58 6.08
C ASN A 62 9.44 1.07 5.89
N SER A 63 8.23 0.61 6.18
CA SER A 63 7.92 -0.83 6.08
C SER A 63 7.40 -1.18 4.68
N ASN A 64 8.29 -1.65 3.80
CA ASN A 64 7.88 -2.38 2.59
C ASN A 64 7.42 -3.79 3.01
N TRP A 65 6.11 -4.03 3.00
CA TRP A 65 5.52 -5.30 3.43
C TRP A 65 5.68 -6.41 2.39
N ALA A 66 6.03 -6.07 1.15
CA ALA A 66 6.31 -7.02 0.08
C ALA A 66 7.74 -7.60 0.14
N PHE A 67 8.59 -7.18 1.10
CA PHE A 67 9.91 -7.79 1.27
C PHE A 67 9.79 -9.23 1.81
N PHE A 68 10.48 -10.17 1.17
CA PHE A 68 10.42 -11.59 1.46
C PHE A 68 11.82 -12.21 1.62
N ASP A 69 11.88 -13.36 2.30
CA ASP A 69 13.09 -14.19 2.35
C ASP A 69 13.22 -14.99 1.05
N LYS A 70 14.38 -14.90 0.40
CA LYS A 70 14.63 -15.59 -0.88
C LYS A 70 14.60 -17.12 -0.74
N SER A 71 14.99 -17.64 0.43
CA SER A 71 15.14 -19.07 0.72
C SER A 71 13.86 -19.78 1.16
N LYS A 72 12.85 -19.03 1.62
CA LYS A 72 11.59 -19.59 2.15
C LYS A 72 10.44 -19.40 1.17
N PHE A 73 9.50 -20.37 1.17
CA PHE A 73 8.25 -20.35 0.41
C PHE A 73 8.43 -20.00 -1.09
N VAL A 74 9.43 -20.63 -1.71
CA VAL A 74 9.85 -20.33 -3.08
C VAL A 74 8.72 -20.61 -4.08
N SER A 75 8.00 -21.72 -3.91
CA SER A 75 6.91 -22.14 -4.80
C SER A 75 5.72 -21.20 -4.70
N GLU A 76 5.31 -20.84 -3.48
CA GLU A 76 4.22 -19.91 -3.22
C GLU A 76 4.55 -18.52 -3.75
N ARG A 77 5.79 -18.05 -3.57
CA ARG A 77 6.24 -16.77 -4.14
C ARG A 77 6.20 -16.76 -5.66
N LYS A 78 6.69 -17.82 -6.31
CA LYS A 78 6.65 -17.94 -7.78
C LYS A 78 5.21 -17.89 -8.29
N LEU A 79 4.29 -18.58 -7.62
CA LEU A 79 2.87 -18.55 -7.96
C LEU A 79 2.25 -17.17 -7.75
N LEU A 80 2.56 -16.50 -6.63
CA LEU A 80 2.11 -15.12 -6.38
C LEU A 80 2.59 -14.19 -7.51
N PHE A 81 3.86 -14.28 -7.92
CA PHE A 81 4.40 -13.45 -8.99
C PHE A 81 3.71 -13.73 -10.33
N SER A 82 3.46 -15.00 -10.65
CA SER A 82 2.65 -15.36 -11.82
C SER A 82 1.27 -14.69 -11.80
N TYR A 83 0.60 -14.65 -10.64
CA TYR A 83 -0.67 -13.93 -10.51
C TYR A 83 -0.53 -12.41 -10.65
N LEU A 84 0.56 -11.82 -10.18
CA LEU A 84 0.81 -10.38 -10.38
C LEU A 84 0.97 -10.04 -11.86
N TYR A 85 1.70 -10.84 -12.63
CA TYR A 85 1.80 -10.66 -14.07
C TYR A 85 0.43 -10.78 -14.76
N GLN A 86 -0.34 -11.83 -14.44
CA GLN A 86 -1.68 -12.04 -14.99
C GLN A 86 -2.64 -10.89 -14.65
N ALA A 87 -2.56 -10.35 -13.43
CA ALA A 87 -3.36 -9.21 -13.01
C ALA A 87 -2.84 -7.85 -13.53
N GLN A 88 -1.75 -7.83 -14.30
CA GLN A 88 -1.05 -6.60 -14.75
C GLN A 88 -0.63 -5.70 -13.56
N TRP A 89 -0.22 -6.33 -12.46
CA TRP A 89 0.43 -5.66 -11.32
C TRP A 89 1.94 -5.69 -11.52
N VAL A 90 2.36 -5.00 -12.57
CA VAL A 90 3.75 -4.94 -13.01
C VAL A 90 4.18 -3.48 -13.14
N THR A 91 5.48 -3.25 -12.98
CA THR A 91 6.12 -1.98 -13.25
C THR A 91 7.25 -2.17 -14.26
N LYS A 92 7.54 -1.14 -15.05
CA LYS A 92 8.63 -1.18 -16.02
C LYS A 92 9.92 -0.80 -15.33
N LYS A 93 10.91 -1.69 -15.37
CA LYS A 93 12.28 -1.34 -14.99
C LYS A 93 13.05 -0.88 -16.23
N GLU A 94 14.08 -0.06 -16.03
CA GLU A 94 14.98 0.45 -17.10
C GLU A 94 15.29 -0.67 -18.12
N GLY A 95 14.85 -0.48 -19.37
CA GLY A 95 15.04 -1.46 -20.44
C GLY A 95 13.81 -2.30 -20.83
N TYR A 96 12.57 -1.85 -20.56
CA TYR A 96 11.31 -2.44 -21.04
C TYR A 96 10.90 -3.79 -20.44
N THR A 97 11.63 -4.31 -19.45
CA THR A 97 11.24 -5.56 -18.79
C THR A 97 10.23 -5.26 -17.70
N GLU A 98 9.05 -5.88 -17.81
CA GLU A 98 8.03 -5.86 -16.77
C GLU A 98 8.48 -6.72 -15.59
N VAL A 99 8.42 -6.14 -14.40
CA VAL A 99 8.69 -6.84 -13.14
C VAL A 99 7.51 -6.65 -12.20
N PRO A 100 7.27 -7.58 -11.24
CA PRO A 100 6.14 -7.45 -10.33
C PRO A 100 6.23 -6.16 -9.52
N ASP A 101 5.12 -5.43 -9.45
CA ASP A 101 5.04 -4.18 -8.69
C ASP A 101 4.96 -4.49 -7.18
N LEU A 102 6.14 -4.55 -6.55
CA LEU A 102 6.27 -4.83 -5.12
C LEU A 102 5.75 -3.69 -4.25
N GLU A 103 5.73 -2.45 -4.75
CA GLU A 103 5.18 -1.32 -4.02
C GLU A 103 3.66 -1.42 -3.94
N ARG A 104 3.00 -1.66 -5.08
CA ARG A 104 1.57 -1.93 -5.12
C ARG A 104 1.19 -3.16 -4.29
N LEU A 105 2.00 -4.23 -4.31
CA LEU A 105 1.80 -5.39 -3.46
C LEU A 105 1.92 -5.03 -1.96
N SER A 106 2.93 -4.26 -1.57
CA SER A 106 3.11 -3.80 -0.19
C SER A 106 1.89 -3.00 0.27
N ASN A 107 1.41 -2.08 -0.57
CA ASN A 107 0.22 -1.27 -0.29
C ASN A 107 -1.05 -2.12 -0.18
N PHE A 108 -1.19 -3.15 -1.01
CA PHE A 108 -2.28 -4.12 -0.88
C PHE A 108 -2.23 -4.83 0.48
N LEU A 109 -1.07 -5.34 0.90
CA LEU A 109 -0.90 -6.06 2.17
C LEU A 109 -1.22 -5.21 3.41
N LYS A 110 -0.91 -3.92 3.36
CA LYS A 110 -1.26 -2.95 4.41
C LYS A 110 -2.75 -2.60 4.44
N SER A 111 -3.44 -2.76 3.31
CA SER A 111 -4.82 -2.32 3.17
C SER A 111 -5.83 -3.22 3.91
N PRO A 112 -7.06 -2.71 4.15
CA PRO A 112 -8.15 -3.53 4.68
C PRO A 112 -8.56 -4.68 3.75
N LYS A 113 -8.23 -4.61 2.46
CA LYS A 113 -8.56 -5.62 1.46
C LYS A 113 -7.62 -6.83 1.50
N SER A 114 -6.48 -6.74 2.19
CA SER A 114 -5.58 -7.88 2.34
C SER A 114 -6.22 -8.95 3.23
N PRO A 115 -6.21 -10.23 2.81
CA PRO A 115 -6.65 -11.33 3.67
C PRO A 115 -5.70 -11.55 4.86
N VAL A 116 -4.47 -11.04 4.78
CA VAL A 116 -3.43 -11.17 5.81
C VAL A 116 -2.72 -9.83 5.99
N LYS A 117 -2.85 -9.22 7.17
CA LYS A 117 -2.27 -7.91 7.48
C LYS A 117 -0.92 -8.02 8.18
N LYS A 118 0.08 -8.55 7.49
CA LYS A 118 1.48 -8.54 7.97
C LYS A 118 2.48 -8.54 6.79
N PRO A 119 3.76 -8.24 7.03
CA PRO A 119 4.80 -8.33 6.00
C PRO A 119 5.04 -9.77 5.53
N LEU A 120 5.37 -9.96 4.24
CA LEU A 120 5.66 -11.28 3.66
C LEU A 120 6.78 -12.02 4.38
N LYS A 121 7.78 -11.31 4.90
CA LYS A 121 8.86 -11.91 5.72
C LYS A 121 8.35 -12.64 6.98
N LYS A 122 7.16 -12.30 7.48
CA LYS A 122 6.50 -12.90 8.65
C LYS A 122 5.39 -13.88 8.29
N PHE A 123 5.27 -14.27 7.02
CA PHE A 123 4.25 -15.22 6.59
C PHE A 123 4.58 -16.64 7.01
N GLU A 124 3.54 -17.35 7.42
CA GLU A 124 3.53 -18.79 7.57
C GLU A 124 2.79 -19.43 6.40
N LYS A 125 2.83 -20.77 6.32
CA LYS A 125 2.23 -21.52 5.21
C LYS A 125 0.73 -21.22 5.03
N GLN A 126 0.00 -21.04 6.13
CA GLN A 126 -1.43 -20.73 6.09
C GLN A 126 -1.71 -19.33 5.53
N ASP A 127 -0.84 -18.36 5.81
CA ASP A 127 -0.97 -17.00 5.28
C ASP A 127 -0.76 -16.96 3.77
N TRP A 128 0.24 -17.71 3.27
CA TRP A 128 0.47 -17.87 1.85
C TRP A 128 -0.74 -18.45 1.13
N SER A 129 -1.38 -19.48 1.69
CA SER A 129 -2.60 -20.06 1.12
C SER A 129 -3.72 -19.02 0.97
N LYS A 130 -3.97 -18.23 2.02
CA LYS A 130 -4.97 -17.14 2.01
C LYS A 130 -4.64 -16.07 0.97
N LEU A 131 -3.38 -15.63 0.90
CA LEU A 131 -2.94 -14.61 -0.04
C LEU A 131 -3.07 -15.09 -1.49
N LEU A 132 -2.62 -16.30 -1.79
CA LEU A 132 -2.70 -16.90 -3.12
C LEU A 132 -4.15 -17.08 -3.57
N GLN A 133 -5.04 -17.48 -2.67
CA GLN A 133 -6.46 -17.59 -2.98
C GLN A 133 -7.08 -16.22 -3.29
N ALA A 134 -6.69 -15.16 -2.59
CA ALA A 134 -7.14 -13.80 -2.90
C ALA A 134 -6.63 -13.33 -4.28
N PHE A 135 -5.35 -13.56 -4.60
CA PHE A 135 -4.79 -13.18 -5.90
C PHE A 135 -5.36 -14.00 -7.06
N ARG A 136 -5.65 -15.29 -6.86
CA ARG A 136 -6.38 -16.11 -7.84
C ARG A 136 -7.74 -15.48 -8.18
N ASN A 137 -8.45 -14.94 -7.20
CA ASN A 137 -9.74 -14.27 -7.43
C ASN A 137 -9.56 -12.92 -8.13
N ILE A 138 -8.52 -12.16 -7.82
CA ILE A 138 -8.17 -10.92 -8.54
C ILE A 138 -7.91 -11.21 -10.02
N VAL A 139 -7.09 -12.22 -10.32
CA VAL A 139 -6.79 -12.65 -11.69
C VAL A 139 -8.08 -13.06 -12.43
N LYS A 140 -8.93 -13.88 -11.81
CA LYS A 140 -10.24 -14.24 -12.39
C LYS A 140 -11.13 -13.04 -12.68
N GLY A 141 -11.03 -11.97 -11.89
CA GLY A 141 -11.78 -10.74 -12.10
C GLY A 141 -11.17 -9.81 -13.16
N THR A 142 -9.91 -10.04 -13.57
CA THR A 142 -9.19 -9.18 -14.52
C THR A 142 -9.63 -9.44 -15.97
N TYR A 143 -10.03 -10.67 -16.28
CA TYR A 143 -10.42 -11.11 -17.63
C TYR A 143 -11.94 -11.28 -17.79
N LYS A 144 -12.73 -10.57 -16.99
CA LYS A 144 -14.20 -10.58 -17.07
C LYS A 144 -14.73 -9.49 -17.96
#